data_AF-A0A7C6HBP9-F1
#
_entry.id   AF-A0A7C6HBP9-F1
#
_cell.length_a   1.000
_cell.length_b   1.000
_cell.length_c   1.000
_cell.angle_alpha   90.00
_cell.angle_beta   90.00
_cell.angle_gamma   90.00
#
_symmetry.space_group_name_H-M   'P 1'
#
loop_
_entity.id
_entity.type
_entity.pdbx_description
1 polymer ?
#
loop_
_entity_poly.entity_id
_entity_poly.type
_entity_poly.pdbx_seq_one_letter_code
_entity_poly.pdbx_strand_id
1 'polypeptide(L)'
;MIRELLEAMAASSSIDDISRRLELDPDDVRQRLLFLEVKGLVQKVEAVGCWRACAGCGCCKDGRVDATVVYEMTDRGRRMLDRVPVER
;
A
#
# COMPACT_ATOMS: atom_id res chain seq x y z
N MET A 1 -9.32 4.42 -13.72
CA MET A 1 -9.17 3.21 -12.88
C MET A 1 -7.75 2.92 -12.38
N ILE A 2 -6.77 2.58 -13.23
CA ILE A 2 -5.38 2.29 -12.74
C ILE A 2 -4.75 3.52 -12.06
N ARG A 3 -4.96 4.71 -12.64
CA ARG A 3 -4.45 5.97 -12.12
C ARG A 3 -5.01 6.32 -10.74
N GLU A 4 -6.33 6.25 -10.57
CA GLU A 4 -7.01 6.54 -9.30
C GLU A 4 -6.50 5.64 -8.16
N LEU A 5 -6.21 4.37 -8.45
CA LEU A 5 -5.64 3.45 -7.47
C LEU A 5 -4.21 3.83 -7.08
N LEU A 6 -3.38 4.25 -8.04
CA LEU A 6 -2.02 4.73 -7.75
C LEU A 6 -2.05 6.07 -7.00
N GLU A 7 -2.97 6.99 -7.32
CA GLU A 7 -3.17 8.23 -6.60
C GLU A 7 -3.66 7.98 -5.16
N ALA A 8 -4.56 7.01 -4.97
CA ALA A 8 -4.98 6.57 -3.64
C ALA A 8 -3.83 5.96 -2.84
N MET A 9 -2.97 5.15 -3.46
CA MET A 9 -1.75 4.62 -2.84
C MET A 9 -0.71 5.69 -2.51
N ALA A 10 -0.61 6.74 -3.33
CA ALA A 10 0.27 7.87 -3.04
C ALA A 10 -0.23 8.67 -1.82
N ALA A 11 -1.54 8.68 -1.58
CA ALA A 11 -2.17 9.38 -0.46
C ALA A 11 -2.28 8.53 0.82
N SER A 12 -2.36 7.20 0.72
CA SER A 12 -2.36 6.29 1.87
C SER A 12 -1.66 4.97 1.59
N SER A 13 -0.96 4.46 2.60
CA SER A 13 -0.28 3.17 2.60
C SER A 13 -1.17 1.98 3.03
N SER A 14 -2.44 2.22 3.41
CA SER A 14 -3.35 1.17 3.90
C SER A 14 -4.42 0.81 2.87
N ILE A 15 -4.70 -0.49 2.72
CA ILE A 15 -5.81 -1.01 1.89
C ILE A 15 -7.16 -0.47 2.37
N ASP A 16 -7.38 -0.36 3.69
CA ASP A 16 -8.64 0.13 4.25
C ASP A 16 -8.89 1.61 3.93
N ASP A 17 -7.82 2.40 3.86
CA ASP A 17 -7.92 3.81 3.49
C ASP A 17 -8.17 3.97 1.99
N ILE A 18 -7.49 3.15 1.17
CA ILE A 18 -7.70 3.11 -0.29
C ILE A 18 -9.14 2.66 -0.60
N SER A 19 -9.62 1.61 0.07
CA SER A 19 -10.99 1.11 -0.03
C SER A 19 -12.00 2.21 0.28
N ARG A 20 -11.86 2.91 1.41
CA ARG A 20 -12.73 4.02 1.78
C ARG A 20 -12.68 5.19 0.79
N ARG A 21 -11.49 5.53 0.30
CA ARG A 21 -11.29 6.65 -0.63
C ARG A 21 -11.87 6.39 -2.01
N LEU A 22 -11.80 5.14 -2.46
CA LEU A 22 -12.29 4.73 -3.78
C LEU A 22 -13.71 4.14 -3.74
N GLU A 23 -14.31 4.03 -2.55
CA GLU A 23 -15.60 3.37 -2.31
C GLU A 23 -15.63 1.95 -2.90
N LEU A 24 -14.53 1.23 -2.73
CA LEU A 24 -14.34 -0.15 -3.21
C LEU A 24 -14.28 -1.13 -2.05
N ASP A 25 -14.70 -2.36 -2.29
CA ASP A 25 -14.47 -3.43 -1.33
C ASP A 25 -12.95 -3.68 -1.13
N PRO A 26 -12.47 -3.95 0.10
CA PRO A 26 -11.07 -4.27 0.34
C PRO A 26 -10.51 -5.42 -0.50
N ASP A 27 -11.33 -6.43 -0.83
CA ASP A 27 -10.92 -7.54 -1.69
C ASP A 27 -10.76 -7.10 -3.16
N ASP A 28 -11.62 -6.20 -3.63
CA ASP A 28 -11.46 -5.59 -4.96
C ASP A 28 -10.18 -4.75 -5.04
N VAL A 29 -9.87 -4.00 -3.97
CA VAL A 29 -8.60 -3.26 -3.87
C VAL A 29 -7.42 -4.24 -3.94
N ARG A 30 -7.45 -5.34 -3.18
CA ARG A 30 -6.40 -6.38 -3.22
C ARG A 30 -6.23 -6.97 -4.61
N GLN A 31 -7.31 -7.36 -5.29
CA GLN A 31 -7.23 -7.91 -6.65
C GLN A 31 -6.64 -6.91 -7.64
N ARG A 32 -6.99 -5.63 -7.52
CA ARG A 32 -6.43 -4.58 -8.37
C ARG A 32 -4.95 -4.34 -8.07
N LEU A 33 -4.54 -4.37 -6.81
CA LEU A 33 -3.13 -4.27 -6.42
C LEU A 33 -2.31 -5.45 -6.94
N LEU A 34 -2.85 -6.67 -6.90
CA LEU A 34 -2.23 -7.85 -7.54
C LEU A 34 -2.03 -7.65 -9.05
N PHE A 35 -3.03 -7.08 -9.73
CA PHE A 35 -2.90 -6.76 -11.14
C PHE A 35 -1.81 -5.71 -11.41
N LEU A 36 -1.71 -4.67 -10.57
CA LEU A 36 -0.66 -3.65 -10.68
C LEU A 36 0.74 -4.22 -10.34
N GLU A 37 0.81 -5.20 -9.45
CA GLU A 37 2.03 -5.93 -9.11
C GLU A 37 2.54 -6.70 -10.32
N VAL A 38 1.67 -7.47 -10.99
CA VAL A 38 1.99 -8.18 -12.24
C VAL A 38 2.45 -7.20 -13.34
N LYS A 39 1.93 -5.97 -13.36
CA LYS A 39 2.36 -4.91 -14.29
C LYS A 39 3.66 -4.21 -13.89
N GLY A 40 4.22 -4.52 -12.71
CA GLY A 40 5.44 -3.92 -12.17
C GLY A 40 5.27 -2.45 -11.76
N LEU A 41 4.04 -2.04 -11.46
CA LEU A 41 3.71 -0.66 -11.04
C LEU A 41 3.70 -0.51 -9.52
N VAL A 42 3.41 -1.60 -8.82
CA VAL A 42 3.48 -1.71 -7.36
C VAL A 42 4.23 -3.00 -7.02
N GLN A 43 4.70 -3.12 -5.78
CA GLN A 43 5.35 -4.31 -5.27
C GLN A 43 4.85 -4.58 -3.86
N LYS A 44 4.71 -5.85 -3.49
CA LYS A 44 4.52 -6.23 -2.09
C LYS A 44 5.82 -6.06 -1.34
N VAL A 45 5.73 -5.41 -0.19
CA VAL A 45 6.82 -5.29 0.77
C VAL A 45 6.32 -5.89 2.07
N GLU A 46 7.10 -6.80 2.62
CA GLU A 46 6.83 -7.34 3.95
C GLU A 46 7.25 -6.29 4.98
N ALA A 47 6.28 -5.59 5.56
CA ALA A 47 6.52 -4.74 6.70
C ALA A 47 6.55 -5.60 7.96
N VAL A 48 7.75 -5.75 8.51
CA VAL A 48 7.96 -6.30 9.85
C VAL A 48 7.59 -5.20 10.85
N GLY A 49 6.33 -5.18 11.27
CA GLY A 49 5.86 -4.29 12.32
C GLY A 49 6.27 -4.80 13.69
N CYS A 50 7.41 -4.37 14.22
CA CYS A 50 7.58 -4.37 15.67
C CYS A 50 6.91 -3.10 16.20
N TRP A 51 5.79 -3.23 16.92
CA TRP A 51 5.06 -2.09 17.48
C TRP A 51 5.91 -1.42 18.58
N ARG A 52 6.90 -0.62 18.18
CA ARG A 52 7.75 0.18 19.06
C ARG A 52 6.98 1.39 19.55
N ALA A 53 6.12 1.16 20.54
CA ALA A 53 5.66 2.20 21.43
C ALA A 53 5.41 1.63 22.83
N CYS A 54 6.35 0.84 23.35
CA CYS A 54 6.43 0.70 24.80
C CYS A 54 7.81 0.21 25.24
N ALA A 55 8.73 1.15 25.48
CA ALA A 55 9.84 0.91 26.37
C ALA A 55 9.27 0.67 27.79
N GLY A 56 8.89 -0.57 28.07
CA GLY A 56 8.30 -0.98 29.36
C GLY A 56 7.17 -2.01 29.27
N CYS A 57 6.51 -2.18 28.12
CA CYS A 57 5.49 -3.22 27.97
C CYS A 57 6.15 -4.46 27.36
N GLY A 58 6.12 -5.59 28.09
CA GLY A 58 6.67 -6.87 27.66
C GLY A 58 5.91 -7.54 26.50
N CYS A 59 5.48 -6.78 25.50
CA CYS A 59 4.63 -7.24 24.38
C CYS A 59 5.41 -8.01 23.30
N CYS A 60 6.74 -7.94 23.30
CA CYS A 60 7.60 -8.73 22.39
C CYS A 60 8.20 -9.96 23.06
N LYS A 61 7.68 -10.41 24.22
CA LYS A 61 8.26 -11.53 24.97
C LYS A 61 8.17 -12.88 24.25
N ASP A 62 7.30 -13.02 23.25
CA ASP A 62 7.05 -14.31 22.57
C ASP A 62 7.45 -14.36 21.09
N GLY A 63 8.21 -13.37 20.60
CA GLY A 63 8.84 -13.46 19.27
C GLY A 63 7.88 -13.53 18.07
N ARG A 64 6.60 -13.17 18.22
CA ARG A 64 5.70 -13.08 17.07
C ARG A 64 5.89 -11.75 16.34
N VAL A 65 6.63 -11.85 15.25
CA VAL A 65 6.68 -10.85 14.20
C VAL A 65 5.48 -11.12 13.28
N ASP A 66 4.43 -10.32 13.40
CA ASP A 66 3.34 -10.38 12.42
C ASP A 66 3.80 -9.64 11.17
N ALA A 67 4.22 -10.40 10.16
CA ALA A 67 4.53 -9.87 8.84
C ALA A 67 3.25 -9.26 8.26
N THR A 68 3.22 -7.93 8.18
CA THR A 68 2.12 -7.21 7.53
C THR A 68 2.49 -7.02 6.08
N VAL A 69 1.67 -7.55 5.16
CA VAL A 69 1.86 -7.31 3.73
C VAL A 69 1.40 -5.89 3.43
N VAL A 70 2.34 -5.03 3.04
CA VAL A 70 2.07 -3.69 2.51
C VAL A 70 2.41 -3.63 1.04
N TYR A 71 1.80 -2.69 0.32
CA TYR A 71 2.10 -2.46 -1.09
C TYR A 71 2.79 -1.12 -1.24
N GLU A 72 3.89 -1.09 -1.96
CA GLU A 72 4.60 0.13 -2.30
C GLU A 72 4.58 0.36 -3.81
N MET A 73 4.55 1.62 -4.21
CA MET A 73 4.62 1.99 -5.62
C MET A 73 6.06 1.94 -6.12
N THR A 74 6.28 1.30 -7.26
CA THR A 74 7.60 1.26 -7.91
C THR A 74 7.89 2.60 -8.61
N ASP A 75 9.15 2.84 -8.96
CA ASP A 75 9.52 4.01 -9.78
C ASP A 75 8.80 4.05 -11.12
N ARG A 76 8.43 2.89 -11.66
CA ARG A 76 7.61 2.79 -12.88
C ARG A 76 6.19 3.28 -12.63
N GLY A 77 5.58 2.90 -11.50
CA GLY A 77 4.27 3.40 -11.07
C GLY A 77 4.28 4.92 -10.89
N ARG A 78 5.29 5.46 -10.20
CA ARG A 78 5.46 6.90 -9.98
C ARG A 78 5.57 7.68 -11.29
N ARG A 79 6.45 7.24 -12.19
CA ARG A 79 6.57 7.86 -13.53
C ARG A 79 5.29 7.82 -14.35
N MET A 80 4.42 6.85 -14.10
CA MET A 80 3.12 6.79 -14.78
C MET A 80 2.14 7.85 -14.26
N LEU A 81 2.23 8.21 -12.98
CA LEU A 81 1.50 9.34 -12.41
C LEU A 81 2.04 10.68 -12.93
N ASP A 82 3.37 10.84 -12.96
CA ASP A 82 4.02 12.11 -13.34
C ASP A 82 3.90 12.46 -14.83
N ARG A 83 3.58 11.49 -15.70
CA ARG A 83 3.55 11.66 -17.15
C ARG A 83 2.31 12.36 -17.70
N VAL A 84 1.37 12.79 -16.86
CA VAL A 84 0.20 13.54 -17.33
C VAL A 84 0.40 15.02 -17.04
N PRO A 85 0.40 15.91 -18.05
CA PRO A 85 0.43 17.34 -17.82
C PRO A 85 -0.78 17.71 -16.97
N VAL A 86 -0.53 18.39 -15.86
CA VAL A 86 -1.55 19.14 -15.14
C VAL A 86 -1.95 20.27 -16.09
N GLU A 87 -2.98 20.07 -16.91
CA GLU A 87 -3.67 21.18 -17.55
C GLU A 87 -4.26 22.02 -16.40
N ARG A 88 -3.60 23.16 -16.16
CA ARG A 88 -4.01 24.21 -15.22
C ARG A 88 -5.13 25.04 -15.80
#